data_AF-A0A963VBY4-F1
#
_entry.id   AF-A0A963VBY4-F1
#
_cell.length_a   1.000
_cell.length_b   1.000
_cell.length_c   1.000
_cell.angle_alpha   90.00
_cell.angle_beta   90.00
_cell.angle_gamma   90.00
#
_symmetry.space_group_name_H-M   'P 1'
#
loop_
_entity.id
_entity.type
_entity.pdbx_description
1 polymer ?
#
loop_
_entity_poly.entity_id
_entity_poly.type
_entity_poly.pdbx_seq_one_letter_code
_entity_poly.pdbx_strand_id
1 'polypeptide(L)'
;MTALIIFLILAVLLITGMPVSIALGLTVFSFLFAFSDVPMDAIALKLFTGIEKFEIMAIPFFILAGNFLTHGGVARRMIRFASSMVGHW
;
A
#
# COMPACT_ATOMS: atom_id res chain seq x y z
N MET A 1 -28.68 -10.03 -5.55
CA MET A 1 -29.10 -9.63 -4.18
C MET A 1 -27.95 -9.07 -3.36
N THR A 2 -26.83 -9.78 -3.25
CA THR A 2 -25.63 -9.34 -2.52
C THR A 2 -25.10 -7.95 -2.94
N ALA A 3 -24.98 -7.69 -4.25
CA ALA A 3 -24.52 -6.39 -4.76
C ALA A 3 -25.42 -5.21 -4.31
N LEU A 4 -26.73 -5.43 -4.21
CA LEU A 4 -27.71 -4.41 -3.82
C LEU A 4 -27.58 -4.09 -2.32
N ILE A 5 -27.35 -5.12 -1.49
CA ILE A 5 -27.11 -4.98 -0.06
C ILE A 5 -25.81 -4.20 0.20
N ILE A 6 -24.72 -4.56 -0.49
CA ILE A 6 -23.43 -3.87 -0.38
C ILE A 6 -23.57 -2.39 -0.78
N PHE A 7 -24.27 -2.12 -1.88
CA PHE A 7 -24.50 -0.76 -2.35
C PHE A 7 -25.32 0.07 -1.36
N LEU A 8 -26.38 -0.51 -0.77
CA LEU A 8 -27.19 0.18 0.24
C LEU A 8 -26.40 0.50 1.51
N ILE A 9 -25.62 -0.45 2.03
CA ILE A 9 -24.78 -0.23 3.22
C ILE A 9 -23.77 0.89 2.94
N LEU A 10 -23.11 0.85 1.78
CA LEU A 10 -22.15 1.88 1.39
C LEU A 10 -22.81 3.25 1.24
N ALA A 11 -23.96 3.32 0.57
CA ALA A 11 -24.70 4.58 0.38
C ALA A 11 -25.09 5.22 1.71
N VAL A 12 -25.61 4.42 2.66
CA VAL A 12 -25.95 4.90 4.00
C VAL A 12 -24.72 5.41 4.74
N LEU A 13 -23.60 4.68 4.71
CA LEU A 13 -22.36 5.10 5.36
C LEU A 13 -21.80 6.38 4.75
N LEU A 14 -21.84 6.54 3.42
CA LEU A 14 -21.36 7.76 2.77
C LEU A 14 -22.19 9.00 3.11
N ILE A 15 -23.52 8.85 3.29
CA ILE A 15 -24.40 9.95 3.69
C ILE A 15 -24.04 10.49 5.09
N THR A 16 -23.45 9.67 5.97
CA THR A 16 -23.00 10.12 7.30
C THR A 16 -21.80 11.09 7.26
N GLY A 17 -21.17 11.30 6.09
CA GLY A 17 -20.06 12.23 5.92
C GLY A 17 -18.69 11.69 6.37
N MET A 18 -18.58 10.39 6.67
CA MET A 18 -17.30 9.77 7.01
C MET A 18 -16.36 9.65 5.79
N PRO A 19 -15.03 9.59 5.99
CA PRO A 19 -14.07 9.35 4.91
C PRO A 19 -14.42 8.09 4.10
N VAL A 20 -14.28 8.19 2.77
CA VAL A 20 -14.64 7.10 1.82
C VAL A 20 -13.93 5.79 2.14
N SER A 21 -12.66 5.85 2.58
CA SER A 21 -11.89 4.68 2.99
C SER A 21 -12.52 3.92 4.17
N ILE A 22 -13.05 4.66 5.16
CA ILE A 22 -13.71 4.10 6.33
C ILE A 22 -15.06 3.50 5.93
N ALA A 23 -15.85 4.20 5.11
CA ALA A 23 -17.13 3.71 4.61
C ALA A 23 -17.00 2.40 3.82
N LEU A 24 -15.99 2.31 2.95
CA LEU A 24 -15.71 1.09 2.18
C LEU A 24 -15.31 -0.07 3.10
N GLY A 25 -14.40 0.16 4.05
CA GLY A 25 -13.98 -0.86 5.00
C GLY A 25 -15.15 -1.40 5.84
N LEU A 26 -15.95 -0.50 6.42
CA LEU A 26 -17.11 -0.86 7.22
C LEU A 26 -18.18 -1.59 6.41
N THR A 27 -18.40 -1.20 5.16
CA THR A 27 -19.34 -1.91 4.27
C THR A 27 -18.94 -3.38 4.10
N VAL A 28 -17.66 -3.64 3.85
CA VAL A 28 -17.13 -5.00 3.68
C VAL A 28 -17.24 -5.79 4.99
N PHE A 29 -16.89 -5.19 6.13
CA PHE A 29 -17.00 -5.85 7.44
C PHE A 29 -18.45 -6.15 7.82
N SER A 30 -19.36 -5.19 7.68
CA SER A 30 -20.78 -5.39 7.98
C SER A 30 -21.41 -6.46 7.09
N PHE A 31 -21.05 -6.50 5.81
CA PHE A 31 -21.55 -7.53 4.90
C PHE A 31 -20.99 -8.92 5.24
N LEU A 32 -19.69 -9.03 5.49
CA LEU A 32 -19.05 -10.31 5.85
C LEU A 32 -19.62 -10.87 7.15
N PHE A 33 -19.87 -10.03 8.15
CA PHE A 33 -20.36 -10.49 9.45
C PHE A 33 -21.86 -10.86 9.45
N ALA A 34 -22.68 -10.14 8.68
CA ALA A 34 -24.14 -10.30 8.72
C ALA A 34 -24.72 -11.21 7.63
N PHE A 35 -24.03 -11.38 6.50
CA PHE A 35 -24.59 -12.04 5.31
C PHE A 35 -23.67 -13.08 4.66
N SER A 36 -22.51 -13.36 5.24
CA SER A 36 -21.52 -14.26 4.64
C SER A 36 -21.13 -15.39 5.60
N ASP A 37 -21.16 -16.61 5.09
CA ASP A 37 -20.63 -17.79 5.79
C ASP A 37 -19.12 -17.99 5.54
N VAL A 38 -18.42 -16.94 5.10
CA VAL A 38 -16.99 -17.04 4.80
C VAL A 38 -16.22 -17.29 6.11
N PRO A 39 -15.40 -18.34 6.17
CA PRO A 39 -14.59 -18.64 7.34
C PRO A 39 -13.71 -17.45 7.74
N MET A 40 -13.66 -17.14 9.04
CA MET A 40 -12.96 -15.97 9.57
C MET A 40 -11.45 -16.01 9.26
N ASP A 41 -10.86 -17.20 9.24
CA ASP A 41 -9.48 -17.48 8.84
C ASP A 41 -9.21 -17.06 7.38
N ALA A 42 -10.15 -17.27 6.46
CA ALA A 42 -10.01 -16.83 5.08
C ALA A 42 -10.07 -15.29 4.94
N ILE A 43 -10.84 -14.62 5.80
CA ILE A 43 -10.90 -13.15 5.85
C ILE A 43 -9.59 -12.58 6.40
N ALA A 44 -9.08 -13.14 7.49
CA ALA A 44 -7.81 -12.74 8.10
C ALA A 44 -6.65 -12.89 7.11
N LEU A 45 -6.60 -14.00 6.36
CA LEU A 45 -5.59 -14.22 5.34
C LEU A 45 -5.67 -13.17 4.21
N LYS A 46 -6.88 -12.83 3.74
CA LYS A 46 -7.06 -11.79 2.70
C LYS A 46 -6.65 -10.40 3.16
N LEU A 47 -6.87 -10.05 4.43
CA LEU A 47 -6.41 -8.79 4.99
C LEU A 47 -4.88 -8.75 5.05
N PHE A 48 -4.25 -9.86 5.43
CA PHE A 48 -2.80 -9.97 5.52
C PHE A 48 -2.12 -9.86 4.15
N THR A 49 -2.62 -10.59 3.14
CA THR A 49 -2.08 -10.51 1.77
C THR A 49 -2.30 -9.13 1.12
N GLY A 50 -3.30 -8.36 1.57
CA GLY A 50 -3.49 -6.97 1.14
C GLY A 50 -2.44 -5.99 1.72
N ILE A 51 -1.87 -6.30 2.88
CA ILE A 51 -0.85 -5.49 3.57
C ILE A 51 0.56 -5.85 3.09
N GLU A 52 0.80 -7.11 2.70
CA GLU A 52 2.05 -7.58 2.09
C GLU A 52 2.25 -7.02 0.67
N LYS A 53 2.37 -5.70 0.57
CA LYS A 53 2.75 -5.06 -0.69
C LYS A 53 4.25 -5.18 -0.86
N PHE A 54 4.67 -5.92 -1.89
CA PHE A 54 6.06 -5.96 -2.37
C PHE A 54 6.67 -4.55 -2.52
N GLU A 55 5.83 -3.56 -2.84
CA GLU A 55 6.16 -2.14 -2.91
C GLU A 55 6.78 -1.60 -1.60
N ILE A 56 6.32 -2.04 -0.42
CA ILE A 56 6.87 -1.56 0.87
C ILE A 56 8.28 -2.11 1.08
N MET A 57 8.62 -3.27 0.51
CA MET A 57 9.99 -3.80 0.50
C MET A 57 10.94 -2.94 -0.35
N ALA A 58 10.43 -2.09 -1.24
CA ALA A 58 11.29 -1.15 -1.96
C ALA A 58 12.02 -0.19 -1.01
N ILE A 59 11.40 0.21 0.11
CA ILE A 59 11.99 1.12 1.10
C ILE A 59 13.29 0.54 1.70
N PRO A 60 13.30 -0.65 2.34
CA PRO A 60 14.53 -1.23 2.86
C PRO A 60 15.55 -1.53 1.77
N PHE A 61 15.13 -1.92 0.56
CA PHE A 61 16.07 -2.13 -0.55
C PHE A 61 16.72 -0.84 -1.05
N PHE A 62 15.98 0.28 -1.11
CA PHE A 62 16.55 1.59 -1.42
C PHE A 62 17.55 2.05 -0.35
N ILE A 63 17.24 1.83 0.93
CA ILE A 63 18.17 2.13 2.03
C ILE A 63 19.45 1.27 1.90
N LEU A 64 19.31 -0.02 1.63
CA LEU A 64 20.45 -0.94 1.46
C LEU A 64 21.31 -0.53 0.24
N ALA A 65 20.68 -0.26 -0.90
CA ALA A 65 21.35 0.20 -2.10
C ALA A 65 22.07 1.55 -1.88
N GLY A 66 21.43 2.49 -1.20
CA GLY A 66 22.05 3.77 -0.81
C GLY A 66 23.28 3.58 0.07
N ASN A 67 23.22 2.66 1.04
CA ASN A 67 24.35 2.32 1.90
C ASN A 67 25.51 1.70 1.10
N PHE A 68 25.22 0.79 0.16
CA PHE A 68 26.24 0.22 -0.72
C PHE A 68 26.88 1.26 -1.64
N LEU A 69 26.08 2.16 -2.23
CA LEU A 69 26.60 3.22 -3.08
C LEU A 69 27.51 4.19 -2.32
N THR A 70 27.17 4.48 -1.07
CA THR A 70 27.91 5.41 -0.20
C THR A 70 29.20 4.78 0.32
N HIS A 71 29.12 3.60 0.94
CA HIS A 71 30.28 2.91 1.51
C HIS A 71 31.21 2.32 0.44
N GLY A 72 30.65 1.85 -0.69
CA GLY A 72 31.44 1.35 -1.82
C GLY A 72 32.11 2.44 -2.65
N GLY A 73 31.89 3.72 -2.31
CA GLY A 73 32.47 4.86 -3.02
C GLY A 73 31.93 5.07 -4.45
N VAL A 74 30.95 4.27 -4.88
CA VAL A 74 30.30 4.37 -6.20
C VAL A 74 29.62 5.72 -6.33
N ALA A 75 28.90 6.18 -5.30
CA ALA A 75 28.27 7.50 -5.28
C ALA A 75 29.30 8.61 -5.55
N ARG A 76 30.47 8.56 -4.89
CA ARG A 76 31.56 9.52 -5.11
C ARG A 76 32.13 9.45 -6.53
N ARG A 77 32.28 8.25 -7.09
CA ARG A 77 32.75 8.06 -8.48
C ARG A 77 31.74 8.60 -9.50
N MET A 78 30.44 8.38 -9.27
CA MET A 78 29.36 8.91 -10.11
C MET A 78 29.33 10.44 -10.08
N ILE A 79 29.43 11.05 -8.89
CA ILE A 79 29.51 12.51 -8.75
C ILE A 79 30.73 13.05 -9.50
N ARG A 80 31.91 12.46 -9.29
CA ARG A 80 33.14 12.88 -9.99
C ARG A 80 33.02 12.79 -11.50
N PHE A 81 32.39 11.73 -12.02
CA PHE A 81 32.14 11.56 -13.44
C PHE A 81 31.19 12.64 -13.98
N ALA A 82 30.05 12.86 -13.34
CA ALA A 82 29.10 13.90 -13.73
C ALA A 82 29.75 15.30 -13.68
N SER A 83 30.51 15.59 -12.62
CA SER A 83 31.28 16.84 -12.50
C SER A 83 32.31 17.00 -13.61
N SER A 84 32.95 15.92 -14.08
CA SER A 84 33.91 15.99 -15.20
C SER A 84 33.27 16.26 -16.55
N MET A 85 31.95 16.02 -16.71
CA MET A 85 31.21 16.26 -17.95
C MET A 85 30.53 17.63 -18.00
N VAL A 86 30.40 18.31 -16.86
CA VAL A 86 29.71 19.62 -16.76
C VAL A 86 30.65 20.72 -16.29
N GLY A 87 31.69 20.37 -15.51
CA GLY A 87 32.60 21.29 -14.85
C GLY A 87 33.80 21.75 -15.67
N HIS A 88 33.71 21.78 -17.00
CA HIS A 88 34.73 22.42 -17.83
C HIS A 88 34.35 23.88 -18.12
N TRP A 89 34.75 24.76 -17.19
CA TRP A 89 35.38 26.07 -17.40
C TRP A 89 36.39 26.29 -16.27
#